data_AF-A0A2A5AWZ9-F1
#
_entry.id   AF-A0A2A5AWZ9-F1
#
_cell.length_a   1.000
_cell.length_b   1.000
_cell.length_c   1.000
_cell.angle_alpha   90.00
_cell.angle_beta   90.00
_cell.angle_gamma   90.00
#
_symmetry.space_group_name_H-M   'P 1'
#
loop_
_entity.id
_entity.type
_entity.pdbx_description
1 polymer ?
#
loop_
_entity_poly.entity_id
_entity_poly.type
_entity_poly.pdbx_seq_one_letter_code
_entity_poly.pdbx_strand_id
1 'polypeptide(L)'
;MKILNIGSIRKAKQKGFTIIELVVVILLLGILTATALPRFMDISDEAHGAVVDAVEGSLRTGMALFHAQWLAEGQPTTGITYDGGTLHPSADITGYPSSTDGTYSDSADCLAVFNGLLTLGGMTIASVDTDSTSAATAEAAVEGAVGANDWVATELVDTPSDCIFYYTGQFQSGTSTANAIIPTLTYDISAGSITRGSITWVVD
;
A
#
# COMPACT_ATOMS: atom_id res chain seq x y z
N MET A 1 49.12 32.41 -43.41
CA MET A 1 48.39 31.31 -42.73
C MET A 1 49.38 30.59 -41.82
N LYS A 2 49.09 30.40 -40.52
CA LYS A 2 50.06 29.86 -39.56
C LYS A 2 49.64 28.44 -39.15
N ILE A 3 50.47 27.44 -39.44
CA ILE A 3 50.21 26.04 -39.05
C ILE A 3 50.45 25.92 -37.54
N LEU A 4 49.47 25.36 -36.81
CA LEU A 4 49.60 25.11 -35.38
C LEU A 4 50.44 23.84 -35.16
N ASN A 5 51.57 24.00 -34.48
CA ASN A 5 52.44 22.91 -34.06
C ASN A 5 51.73 22.09 -32.97
N ILE A 6 51.33 20.84 -33.27
CA ILE A 6 50.63 19.99 -32.31
C ILE A 6 51.63 19.40 -31.30
N GLY A 7 51.63 19.97 -30.09
CA GLY A 7 52.57 19.57 -29.03
C GLY A 7 52.44 18.09 -28.67
N SER A 8 53.57 17.41 -28.51
CA SER A 8 53.63 15.97 -28.23
C SER A 8 52.79 15.60 -26.99
N ILE A 9 51.67 14.91 -27.20
CA ILE A 9 50.88 14.28 -26.14
C ILE A 9 51.73 13.13 -25.59
N ARG A 10 52.47 13.39 -24.51
CA ARG A 10 53.24 12.36 -23.80
C ARG A 10 52.27 11.33 -23.24
N LYS A 11 52.29 10.10 -23.78
CA LYS A 11 51.60 8.96 -23.16
C LYS A 11 52.12 8.77 -21.73
N ALA A 12 51.31 9.17 -20.75
CA ALA A 12 51.51 8.73 -19.38
C ALA A 12 51.45 7.19 -19.37
N LYS A 13 52.41 6.53 -18.72
CA LYS A 13 52.30 5.09 -18.48
C LYS A 13 51.16 4.87 -17.50
N GLN A 14 50.01 4.42 -17.98
CA GLN A 14 48.99 3.84 -17.11
C GLN A 14 49.64 2.68 -16.35
N LYS A 15 49.73 2.79 -15.03
CA LYS A 15 49.88 1.62 -14.17
C LYS A 15 48.57 0.84 -14.27
N GLY A 16 48.60 -0.38 -14.78
CA GLY A 16 47.46 -1.28 -14.65
C GLY A 16 47.22 -1.63 -13.19
N PHE A 17 45.97 -1.84 -12.82
CA PHE A 17 45.61 -2.48 -11.54
C PHE A 17 46.32 -3.83 -11.43
N THR A 18 46.78 -4.18 -10.23
CA THR A 18 47.41 -5.49 -10.01
C THR A 18 46.34 -6.56 -9.76
N ILE A 19 46.59 -7.80 -10.19
CA ILE A 19 45.58 -8.87 -10.08
C ILE A 19 45.20 -9.15 -8.61
N ILE A 20 46.17 -9.03 -7.69
CA ILE A 20 45.94 -9.17 -6.25
C ILE A 20 44.99 -8.11 -5.68
N GLU A 21 44.99 -6.90 -6.26
CA GLU A 21 44.17 -5.75 -5.89
C GLU A 21 42.70 -5.98 -6.27
N LEU A 22 42.47 -6.53 -7.48
CA LEU A 22 41.14 -6.97 -7.91
C LEU A 22 40.62 -8.12 -7.03
N VAL A 23 41.47 -9.11 -6.72
CA VAL A 23 41.13 -10.27 -5.88
C VAL A 23 40.78 -9.85 -4.44
N VAL A 24 41.54 -8.93 -3.84
CA VAL A 24 41.24 -8.36 -2.53
C VAL A 24 39.91 -7.59 -2.53
N VAL A 25 39.63 -6.79 -3.57
CA VAL A 25 38.36 -6.05 -3.64
C VAL A 25 37.16 -6.98 -3.72
N ILE A 26 37.17 -8.02 -4.55
CA ILE A 26 36.03 -8.95 -4.63
C ILE A 26 35.86 -9.81 -3.36
N LEU A 27 36.96 -10.14 -2.67
CA LEU A 27 36.89 -10.82 -1.36
C LEU A 27 36.27 -9.92 -0.28
N LEU A 28 36.66 -8.66 -0.22
CA LEU A 28 36.09 -7.69 0.73
C LEU A 28 34.60 -7.43 0.45
N LEU A 29 34.22 -7.26 -0.83
CA LEU A 29 32.82 -7.13 -1.22
C LEU A 29 32.02 -8.39 -0.86
N GLY A 30 32.57 -9.59 -1.07
CA GLY A 30 31.91 -10.85 -0.68
C GLY A 30 31.62 -10.94 0.82
N ILE A 31 32.59 -10.56 1.67
CA ILE A 31 32.41 -10.56 3.13
C ILE A 31 31.37 -9.51 3.55
N LEU A 32 31.42 -8.30 2.97
CA LEU A 32 30.46 -7.24 3.27
C LEU A 32 29.03 -7.65 2.89
N THR A 33 28.82 -8.17 1.67
CA THR A 33 27.51 -8.66 1.21
C THR A 33 26.99 -9.80 2.09
N ALA A 34 27.84 -10.77 2.44
CA ALA A 34 27.45 -11.89 3.30
C ALA A 34 26.97 -11.47 4.70
N THR A 35 27.46 -10.35 5.23
CA THR A 35 27.02 -9.79 6.53
C THR A 35 25.91 -8.75 6.43
N ALA A 36 25.75 -8.08 5.28
CA ALA A 36 24.74 -7.04 5.09
C ALA A 36 23.39 -7.58 4.58
N LEU A 37 23.40 -8.63 3.75
CA LEU A 37 22.21 -9.12 3.06
C LEU A 37 21.08 -9.60 4.01
N PRO A 38 21.32 -10.38 5.08
CA PRO A 38 20.23 -10.84 5.95
C PRO A 38 19.48 -9.66 6.58
N ARG A 39 20.23 -8.73 7.19
CA ARG A 39 19.67 -7.52 7.82
C ARG A 39 18.92 -6.62 6.84
N PHE A 40 19.27 -6.63 5.56
CA PHE A 40 18.55 -5.84 4.56
C PHE A 40 17.16 -6.43 4.25
N MET A 41 17.01 -7.76 4.31
CA MET A 41 15.70 -8.40 4.19
C MET A 41 14.83 -8.11 5.41
N ASP A 42 15.35 -8.33 6.63
CA ASP A 42 14.63 -8.07 7.89
C ASP A 42 14.00 -6.65 7.90
N ILE A 43 14.81 -5.63 7.57
CA ILE A 43 14.40 -4.22 7.52
C ILE A 43 13.32 -3.95 6.46
N SER A 44 13.24 -4.76 5.39
CA SER A 44 12.24 -4.60 4.33
C SER A 44 10.87 -5.08 4.81
N ASP A 45 10.81 -6.26 5.42
CA ASP A 45 9.57 -6.81 6.02
C ASP A 45 9.07 -5.92 7.17
N GLU A 46 9.98 -5.40 7.99
CA GLU A 46 9.69 -4.45 9.07
C GLU A 46 9.17 -3.10 8.55
N ALA A 47 9.66 -2.63 7.39
CA ALA A 47 9.15 -1.43 6.73
C ALA A 47 7.74 -1.66 6.15
N HIS A 48 7.46 -2.82 5.56
CA HIS A 48 6.13 -3.21 5.11
C HIS A 48 5.13 -3.27 6.29
N GLY A 49 5.51 -3.87 7.41
CA GLY A 49 4.72 -3.86 8.64
C GLY A 49 4.41 -2.44 9.15
N ALA A 50 5.41 -1.55 9.14
CA ALA A 50 5.25 -0.15 9.55
C ALA A 50 4.32 0.66 8.63
N VAL A 51 4.20 0.32 7.34
CA VAL A 51 3.21 0.93 6.44
C VAL A 51 1.78 0.53 6.83
N VAL A 52 1.56 -0.75 7.17
CA VAL A 52 0.25 -1.22 7.65
C VAL A 52 -0.12 -0.58 9.00
N ASP A 53 0.85 -0.45 9.92
CA ASP A 53 0.67 0.28 11.18
C ASP A 53 0.27 1.75 10.96
N ALA A 54 0.97 2.44 10.05
CA ALA A 54 0.72 3.84 9.74
C ALA A 54 -0.67 4.05 9.10
N VAL A 55 -1.07 3.18 8.17
CA VAL A 55 -2.38 3.25 7.52
C VAL A 55 -3.51 2.92 8.49
N GLU A 56 -3.38 1.89 9.33
CA GLU A 56 -4.38 1.56 10.35
C GLU A 56 -4.57 2.71 11.34
N GLY A 57 -3.49 3.27 11.88
CA GLY A 57 -3.54 4.40 12.81
C GLY A 57 -4.14 5.66 12.16
N SER A 58 -3.85 5.90 10.88
CA SER A 58 -4.37 7.03 10.13
C SER A 58 -5.86 6.88 9.83
N LEU A 59 -6.32 5.70 9.40
CA LEU A 59 -7.75 5.41 9.18
C LEU A 59 -8.54 5.56 10.48
N ARG A 60 -8.08 4.96 11.59
CA ARG A 60 -8.71 5.12 12.92
C ARG A 60 -8.84 6.59 13.32
N THR A 61 -7.83 7.40 13.01
CA THR A 61 -7.83 8.84 13.29
C THR A 61 -8.81 9.60 12.38
N GLY A 62 -8.81 9.32 11.07
CA GLY A 62 -9.70 9.95 10.10
C GLY A 62 -11.18 9.65 10.38
N MET A 63 -11.53 8.39 10.65
CA MET A 63 -12.90 8.01 11.01
C MET A 63 -13.37 8.71 12.30
N ALA A 64 -12.51 8.82 13.31
CA ALA A 64 -12.83 9.51 14.55
C ALA A 64 -13.01 11.03 14.35
N LEU A 65 -12.23 11.65 13.47
CA LEU A 65 -12.38 13.06 13.10
C LEU A 65 -13.66 13.30 12.30
N PHE A 66 -13.96 12.46 11.30
CA PHE A 66 -15.21 12.52 10.53
C PHE A 66 -16.44 12.35 11.44
N HIS A 67 -16.44 11.34 12.31
CA HIS A 67 -17.53 11.09 13.25
C HIS A 67 -17.71 12.24 14.25
N ALA A 68 -16.62 12.84 14.74
CA ALA A 68 -16.68 14.02 15.59
C ALA A 68 -17.26 15.25 14.86
N GLN A 69 -16.96 15.44 13.57
CA GLN A 69 -17.58 16.47 12.74
C GLN A 69 -19.07 16.18 12.51
N TRP A 70 -19.45 14.94 12.22
CA TRP A 70 -20.84 14.51 12.06
C TRP A 70 -21.69 14.75 13.33
N LEU A 71 -21.15 14.46 14.51
CA LEU A 71 -21.79 14.82 15.78
C LEU A 71 -21.90 16.35 15.96
N ALA A 72 -20.88 17.12 15.57
CA ALA A 72 -20.86 18.58 15.70
C ALA A 72 -21.83 19.29 14.73
N GLU A 73 -22.05 18.74 13.54
CA GLU A 73 -23.02 19.23 12.54
C GLU A 73 -24.47 18.78 12.82
N GLY A 74 -24.70 18.04 13.92
CA GLY A 74 -26.03 17.66 14.37
C GLY A 74 -26.58 16.38 13.75
N GLN A 75 -25.70 15.44 13.41
CA GLN A 75 -26.02 14.12 12.84
C GLN A 75 -26.78 14.18 11.50
N PRO A 76 -26.27 14.90 10.48
CA PRO A 76 -26.89 14.95 9.17
C PRO A 76 -26.92 13.55 8.52
N THR A 77 -27.94 13.28 7.70
CA THR A 77 -28.00 12.12 6.79
C THR A 77 -27.44 12.45 5.39
N THR A 78 -27.05 13.70 5.17
CA THR A 78 -26.37 14.18 3.95
C THR A 78 -24.85 14.11 4.12
N GLY A 79 -24.14 14.13 2.99
CA GLY A 79 -22.69 14.22 2.98
C GLY A 79 -22.15 15.46 3.70
N ILE A 80 -21.01 15.27 4.35
CA ILE A 80 -20.23 16.27 5.08
C ILE A 80 -18.97 16.59 4.28
N THR A 81 -18.62 17.87 4.20
CA THR A 81 -17.34 18.28 3.60
C THR A 81 -16.18 17.92 4.54
N TYR A 82 -15.34 16.97 4.12
CA TYR A 82 -14.20 16.45 4.88
C TYR A 82 -12.94 16.43 4.00
N ASP A 83 -11.84 17.00 4.50
CA ASP A 83 -10.57 17.28 3.78
C ASP A 83 -10.72 17.79 2.32
N GLY A 84 -11.75 18.61 2.07
CA GLY A 84 -12.05 19.17 0.75
C GLY A 84 -12.82 18.27 -0.21
N GLY A 85 -13.03 17.00 0.14
CA GLY A 85 -14.03 16.12 -0.49
C GLY A 85 -15.38 16.16 0.26
N THR A 86 -16.31 15.31 -0.17
CA THR A 86 -17.57 15.04 0.54
C THR A 86 -17.60 13.57 0.93
N LEU A 87 -17.76 13.26 2.22
CA LEU A 87 -17.98 11.90 2.71
C LEU A 87 -19.36 11.81 3.37
N HIS A 88 -20.05 10.71 3.11
CA HIS A 88 -21.38 10.44 3.65
C HIS A 88 -21.31 9.52 4.87
N PRO A 89 -22.16 9.74 5.90
CA PRO A 89 -22.27 8.86 7.05
C PRO A 89 -23.06 7.60 6.74
N SER A 90 -22.74 6.52 7.45
CA SER A 90 -23.45 5.24 7.45
C SER A 90 -24.95 5.42 7.71
N ALA A 91 -25.77 4.73 6.91
CA ALA A 91 -27.23 4.82 6.99
C ALA A 91 -27.80 4.32 8.33
N ASP A 92 -27.10 3.40 9.00
CA ASP A 92 -27.50 2.76 10.26
C ASP A 92 -27.28 3.63 11.52
N ILE A 93 -27.33 4.96 11.37
CA ILE A 93 -27.33 5.97 12.45
C ILE A 93 -26.01 6.03 13.25
N THR A 94 -25.00 5.21 12.95
CA THR A 94 -23.70 5.24 13.66
C THR A 94 -22.76 6.35 13.21
N GLY A 95 -22.97 6.93 12.02
CA GLY A 95 -22.32 8.18 11.63
C GLY A 95 -20.83 8.06 11.31
N TYR A 96 -20.41 6.90 10.79
CA TYR A 96 -19.06 6.64 10.32
C TYR A 96 -19.01 6.74 8.78
N PRO A 97 -17.88 7.07 8.16
CA PRO A 97 -17.82 7.37 6.73
C PRO A 97 -18.06 6.11 5.88
N SER A 98 -19.08 6.12 5.03
CA SER A 98 -19.48 4.96 4.22
C SER A 98 -19.20 5.10 2.73
N SER A 99 -19.37 6.30 2.15
CA SER A 99 -19.23 6.54 0.71
C SER A 99 -19.10 8.02 0.37
N THR A 100 -19.03 8.35 -0.93
CA THR A 100 -19.01 9.73 -1.45
C THR A 100 -20.34 10.22 -2.03
N ASP A 101 -21.38 9.37 -2.14
CA ASP A 101 -22.67 9.74 -2.76
C ASP A 101 -23.90 9.58 -1.82
N GLY A 102 -23.78 8.82 -0.73
CA GLY A 102 -24.85 8.53 0.23
C GLY A 102 -25.47 7.13 0.16
N THR A 103 -25.01 6.29 -0.77
CA THR A 103 -25.28 4.85 -0.81
C THR A 103 -24.00 4.11 -0.45
N TYR A 104 -24.07 2.95 0.20
CA TYR A 104 -22.96 1.99 0.12
C TYR A 104 -23.38 0.92 -0.89
N SER A 105 -22.58 0.70 -1.92
CA SER A 105 -23.04 0.01 -3.13
C SER A 105 -22.02 -0.89 -3.81
N ASP A 106 -20.72 -0.57 -3.74
CA ASP A 106 -19.65 -1.41 -4.27
C ASP A 106 -18.27 -1.15 -3.61
N SER A 107 -17.28 -1.93 -4.02
CA SER A 107 -15.86 -1.77 -3.63
C SER A 107 -15.25 -0.38 -3.90
N ALA A 108 -15.80 0.43 -4.81
CA ALA A 108 -15.33 1.78 -5.08
C ALA A 108 -15.75 2.77 -3.97
N ASP A 109 -16.81 2.49 -3.22
CA ASP A 109 -17.13 3.24 -1.98
C ASP A 109 -16.03 3.03 -0.93
N CYS A 110 -15.50 1.81 -0.79
CA CYS A 110 -14.35 1.53 0.07
C CYS A 110 -13.08 2.29 -0.37
N LEU A 111 -12.80 2.33 -1.67
CA LEU A 111 -11.74 3.15 -2.26
C LEU A 111 -11.97 4.64 -1.97
N ALA A 112 -13.20 5.13 -2.07
CA ALA A 112 -13.56 6.52 -1.87
C ALA A 112 -13.43 6.95 -0.41
N VAL A 113 -13.84 6.10 0.55
CA VAL A 113 -13.60 6.31 1.99
C VAL A 113 -12.10 6.31 2.29
N PHE A 114 -11.32 5.36 1.76
CA PHE A 114 -9.87 5.32 1.98
C PHE A 114 -9.17 6.59 1.49
N ASN A 115 -9.50 7.08 0.29
CA ASN A 115 -8.97 8.33 -0.25
C ASN A 115 -9.48 9.57 0.51
N GLY A 116 -10.74 9.58 0.96
CA GLY A 116 -11.32 10.70 1.69
C GLY A 116 -10.81 10.83 3.13
N LEU A 117 -10.32 9.73 3.74
CA LEU A 117 -9.77 9.73 5.09
C LEU A 117 -8.24 9.85 5.15
N LEU A 118 -7.53 9.50 4.07
CA LEU A 118 -6.08 9.45 4.02
C LEU A 118 -5.50 10.36 2.95
N THR A 119 -4.68 11.33 3.38
CA THR A 119 -3.78 12.04 2.46
C THR A 119 -2.70 11.06 1.97
N LEU A 120 -2.92 10.42 0.82
CA LEU A 120 -2.03 9.38 0.29
C LEU A 120 -0.64 9.97 -0.05
N GLY A 121 0.34 9.70 0.82
CA GLY A 121 1.72 10.19 0.72
C GLY A 121 2.56 9.53 -0.37
N GLY A 122 1.99 9.28 -1.55
CA GLY A 122 2.60 8.55 -2.68
C GLY A 122 2.22 7.07 -2.77
N MET A 123 1.44 6.54 -1.82
CA MET A 123 0.88 5.18 -1.90
C MET A 123 -0.21 5.10 -2.98
N THR A 124 -0.28 3.99 -3.70
CA THR A 124 -1.34 3.70 -4.68
C THR A 124 -2.38 2.72 -4.14
N ILE A 125 -3.64 2.96 -4.48
CA ILE A 125 -4.76 2.07 -4.17
C ILE A 125 -5.73 1.98 -5.36
N ALA A 126 -6.28 0.79 -5.57
CA ALA A 126 -7.41 0.55 -6.47
C ALA A 126 -8.52 -0.20 -5.70
N SER A 127 -9.78 -0.02 -6.10
CA SER A 127 -10.82 -1.01 -5.79
C SER A 127 -10.76 -2.15 -6.79
N VAL A 128 -11.15 -3.34 -6.35
CA VAL A 128 -11.58 -4.41 -7.25
C VAL A 128 -12.91 -4.96 -6.76
N ASP A 129 -13.87 -4.95 -7.68
CA ASP A 129 -15.19 -5.53 -7.50
C ASP A 129 -15.09 -7.06 -7.44
N THR A 130 -15.68 -7.64 -6.39
CA THR A 130 -15.73 -9.09 -6.16
C THR A 130 -17.17 -9.59 -6.09
N ASP A 131 -18.04 -9.08 -6.98
CA ASP A 131 -19.44 -9.44 -7.17
C ASP A 131 -19.78 -10.88 -6.73
N SER A 132 -20.36 -10.96 -5.53
CA SER A 132 -20.87 -12.15 -4.84
C SER A 132 -19.87 -13.25 -4.39
N THR A 133 -19.65 -13.28 -3.08
CA THR A 133 -19.72 -14.51 -2.25
C THR A 133 -18.65 -15.62 -2.37
N SER A 134 -17.47 -15.40 -2.98
CA SER A 134 -16.41 -16.44 -2.95
C SER A 134 -14.99 -15.92 -2.69
N ALA A 135 -14.24 -16.64 -1.85
CA ALA A 135 -12.84 -16.35 -1.60
C ALA A 135 -11.97 -16.49 -2.87
N ALA A 136 -12.32 -17.41 -3.77
CA ALA A 136 -11.58 -17.65 -5.02
C ALA A 136 -11.76 -16.53 -6.07
N THR A 137 -12.92 -15.85 -6.09
CA THR A 137 -13.11 -14.65 -6.92
C THR A 137 -12.37 -13.46 -6.34
N ALA A 138 -12.35 -13.30 -5.01
CA ALA A 138 -11.52 -12.31 -4.33
C ALA A 138 -10.01 -12.54 -4.52
N GLU A 139 -9.55 -13.79 -4.53
CA GLU A 139 -8.15 -14.16 -4.82
C GLU A 139 -7.71 -13.68 -6.20
N ALA A 140 -8.45 -14.06 -7.25
CA ALA A 140 -8.14 -13.70 -8.62
C ALA A 140 -8.25 -12.18 -8.88
N ALA A 141 -9.18 -11.51 -8.19
CA ALA A 141 -9.33 -10.06 -8.20
C ALA A 141 -8.11 -9.34 -7.60
N VAL A 142 -7.65 -9.77 -6.41
CA VAL A 142 -6.52 -9.14 -5.71
C VAL A 142 -5.19 -9.42 -6.40
N GLU A 143 -4.90 -10.67 -6.82
CA GLU A 143 -3.71 -10.98 -7.65
C GLU A 143 -3.75 -10.26 -9.02
N GLY A 144 -4.94 -9.89 -9.52
CA GLY A 144 -5.09 -9.04 -10.71
C GLY A 144 -4.68 -7.57 -10.51
N ALA A 145 -4.71 -7.06 -9.27
CA ALA A 145 -4.33 -5.69 -8.91
C ALA A 145 -2.94 -5.58 -8.24
N VAL A 146 -2.35 -6.72 -7.86
CA VAL A 146 -0.97 -6.87 -7.38
C VAL A 146 0.04 -6.30 -8.39
N GLY A 147 1.13 -5.73 -7.87
CA GLY A 147 2.23 -5.20 -8.69
C GLY A 147 1.96 -3.83 -9.33
N ALA A 148 0.71 -3.39 -9.40
CA ALA A 148 0.32 -2.03 -9.78
C ALA A 148 -0.02 -1.14 -8.55
N ASN A 149 -0.50 -1.74 -7.46
CA ASN A 149 -1.00 -1.01 -6.29
C ASN A 149 -0.29 -1.41 -4.98
N ASP A 150 -0.11 -0.47 -4.05
CA ASP A 150 0.31 -0.76 -2.67
C ASP A 150 -0.83 -1.35 -1.84
N TRP A 151 -2.07 -0.95 -2.14
CA TRP A 151 -3.29 -1.41 -1.47
C TRP A 151 -4.36 -1.81 -2.48
N VAL A 152 -5.21 -2.77 -2.09
CA VAL A 152 -6.41 -3.14 -2.84
C VAL A 152 -7.62 -3.07 -1.91
N ALA A 153 -8.63 -2.27 -2.28
CA ALA A 153 -9.92 -2.22 -1.60
C ALA A 153 -10.90 -3.23 -2.22
N THR A 154 -11.66 -3.92 -1.38
CA THR A 154 -12.84 -4.68 -1.77
C THR A 154 -13.93 -4.56 -0.71
N GLU A 155 -15.12 -5.09 -1.01
CA GLU A 155 -16.23 -5.21 -0.07
C GLU A 155 -16.48 -6.68 0.34
N LEU A 156 -17.16 -6.87 1.47
CA LEU A 156 -17.92 -8.09 1.73
C LEU A 156 -19.41 -7.84 1.49
N VAL A 157 -20.02 -8.67 0.64
CA VAL A 157 -21.46 -8.63 0.31
C VAL A 157 -22.32 -9.34 1.38
N ASP A 158 -21.71 -9.86 2.44
CA ASP A 158 -22.40 -10.39 3.62
C ASP A 158 -22.72 -9.24 4.58
N THR A 159 -23.96 -9.14 5.08
CA THR A 159 -24.34 -8.09 6.05
C THR A 159 -23.68 -8.34 7.42
N PRO A 160 -22.96 -7.37 8.04
CA PRO A 160 -22.84 -5.95 7.68
C PRO A 160 -21.79 -5.65 6.60
N SER A 161 -22.03 -4.56 5.85
CA SER A 161 -21.14 -4.07 4.80
C SER A 161 -19.76 -3.65 5.35
N ASP A 162 -18.79 -4.55 5.22
CA ASP A 162 -17.41 -4.36 5.64
C ASP A 162 -16.50 -4.05 4.44
N CYS A 163 -15.67 -3.01 4.56
CA CYS A 163 -14.58 -2.76 3.60
C CYS A 163 -13.34 -3.56 4.00
N ILE A 164 -12.69 -4.24 3.06
CA ILE A 164 -11.39 -4.90 3.28
C ILE A 164 -10.32 -4.21 2.45
N PHE A 165 -9.23 -3.81 3.10
CA PHE A 165 -8.03 -3.29 2.47
C PHE A 165 -6.90 -4.33 2.59
N TYR A 166 -6.49 -4.91 1.47
CA TYR A 166 -5.32 -5.79 1.38
C TYR A 166 -4.06 -4.96 1.15
N TYR A 167 -2.97 -5.25 1.85
CA TYR A 167 -1.66 -4.67 1.55
C TYR A 167 -0.91 -5.52 0.52
N THR A 168 -0.77 -4.99 -0.69
CA THR A 168 -0.15 -5.65 -1.86
C THR A 168 1.21 -5.07 -2.24
N GLY A 169 1.66 -3.99 -1.59
CA GLY A 169 2.95 -3.32 -1.87
C GLY A 169 4.17 -4.24 -1.77
N GLN A 170 4.09 -5.31 -0.97
CA GLN A 170 5.16 -6.31 -0.82
C GLN A 170 5.22 -7.34 -2.00
N PHE A 171 4.16 -7.49 -2.81
CA PHE A 171 4.16 -8.32 -4.05
C PHE A 171 4.65 -7.54 -5.29
N GLN A 172 5.10 -6.28 -5.14
CA GLN A 172 5.57 -5.47 -6.26
C GLN A 172 6.79 -6.09 -6.98
N SER A 173 6.89 -5.80 -8.29
CA SER A 173 7.87 -6.35 -9.25
C SER A 173 7.73 -7.84 -9.64
N GLY A 174 6.55 -8.44 -9.45
CA GLY A 174 6.20 -9.74 -10.03
C GLY A 174 6.40 -10.94 -9.12
N THR A 175 6.55 -10.69 -7.82
CA THR A 175 6.43 -11.71 -6.78
C THR A 175 4.95 -12.10 -6.68
N SER A 176 4.55 -13.32 -7.07
CA SER A 176 3.19 -13.79 -6.73
C SER A 176 3.06 -13.86 -5.21
N THR A 177 1.93 -13.39 -4.67
CA THR A 177 1.62 -13.43 -3.23
C THR A 177 0.71 -14.65 -2.87
N ALA A 178 0.60 -15.63 -3.79
CA ALA A 178 0.08 -16.98 -3.54
C ALA A 178 0.92 -17.77 -2.50
N ASN A 179 0.23 -18.51 -1.62
CA ASN A 179 0.80 -19.18 -0.44
C ASN A 179 1.68 -18.27 0.44
N ALA A 180 1.40 -16.96 0.44
CA ALA A 180 2.08 -15.98 1.26
C ALA A 180 1.08 -15.15 2.07
N ILE A 181 1.58 -14.50 3.12
CA ILE A 181 0.75 -13.82 4.11
C ILE A 181 0.49 -12.39 3.65
N ILE A 182 -0.77 -12.09 3.33
CA ILE A 182 -1.22 -10.76 2.92
C ILE A 182 -1.81 -10.06 4.16
N PRO A 183 -1.25 -8.94 4.64
CA PRO A 183 -1.88 -8.16 5.70
C PRO A 183 -3.23 -7.60 5.25
N THR A 184 -4.24 -7.64 6.12
CA THR A 184 -5.56 -7.06 5.84
C THR A 184 -5.98 -6.08 6.94
N LEU A 185 -6.69 -5.04 6.54
CA LEU A 185 -7.43 -4.14 7.44
C LEU A 185 -8.91 -4.21 7.04
N THR A 186 -9.74 -4.82 7.89
CA THR A 186 -11.20 -4.81 7.74
C THR A 186 -11.76 -3.60 8.48
N TYR A 187 -12.53 -2.76 7.80
CA TYR A 187 -13.26 -1.62 8.34
C TYR A 187 -14.76 -1.95 8.36
N ASP A 188 -15.29 -2.08 9.58
CA ASP A 188 -16.72 -2.21 9.86
C ASP A 188 -17.36 -0.81 9.86
N ILE A 189 -18.09 -0.53 8.79
CA ILE A 189 -18.78 0.74 8.52
C ILE A 189 -19.92 0.97 9.52
N SER A 190 -20.49 -0.12 10.06
CA SER A 190 -21.56 -0.05 11.05
C SER A 190 -21.00 0.33 12.43
N ALA A 191 -19.92 -0.30 12.91
CA ALA A 191 -19.36 -0.04 14.24
C ALA A 191 -18.35 1.11 14.27
N GLY A 192 -17.83 1.56 13.12
CA GLY A 192 -16.70 2.49 13.06
C GLY A 192 -15.39 1.85 13.51
N SER A 193 -15.27 0.54 13.34
CA SER A 193 -14.17 -0.25 13.91
C SER A 193 -13.24 -0.75 12.82
N ILE A 194 -11.94 -0.80 13.10
CA ILE A 194 -10.96 -1.46 12.23
C ILE A 194 -10.40 -2.67 12.97
N THR A 195 -10.30 -3.79 12.26
CA THR A 195 -9.67 -5.02 12.71
C THR A 195 -8.54 -5.38 11.74
N ARG A 196 -7.33 -5.60 12.26
CA ARG A 196 -6.24 -6.17 11.46
C ARG A 196 -6.38 -7.68 11.39
N GLY A 197 -6.26 -8.22 10.19
CA GLY A 197 -6.13 -9.65 9.93
C GLY A 197 -4.96 -9.94 9.00
N SER A 198 -4.95 -11.16 8.49
CA SER A 198 -4.15 -11.55 7.33
C SER A 198 -4.83 -12.70 6.61
N ILE A 199 -4.65 -12.78 5.29
CA ILE A 199 -5.09 -13.92 4.48
C ILE A 199 -3.88 -14.64 3.87
N THR A 200 -4.07 -15.88 3.45
CA THR A 200 -3.10 -16.62 2.64
C THR A 200 -3.89 -17.40 1.59
N TRP A 201 -3.71 -17.00 0.34
CA TRP A 201 -4.32 -17.64 -0.82
C TRP A 201 -3.72 -19.04 -1.04
N VAL A 202 -4.56 -20.02 -1.32
CA VAL A 202 -4.17 -21.44 -1.48
C VAL A 202 -4.39 -21.84 -2.93
N VAL A 203 -3.29 -22.01 -3.66
CA VAL A 203 -3.30 -22.51 -5.03
C VAL A 203 -3.76 -23.97 -5.08
N ASP A 204 -4.91 -24.19 -5.73
CA ASP A 204 -5.48 -25.49 -6.13
C ASP A 204 -4.78 -26.11 -7.37
#